data_AF-A0A9E0U7S9-F1
#
_entry.id   AF-A0A9E0U7S9-F1
#
_cell.length_a   1.000
_cell.length_b   1.000
_cell.length_c   1.000
_cell.angle_alpha   90.00
_cell.angle_beta   90.00
_cell.angle_gamma   90.00
#
_symmetry.space_group_name_H-M   'P 1'
#
loop_
_entity.id
_entity.type
_entity.pdbx_description
1 polymer ?
#
loop_
_entity_poly.entity_id
_entity_poly.type
_entity_poly.pdbx_seq_one_letter_code
_entity_poly.pdbx_strand_id
1 'polypeptide(L)'
;MSVYTAVGRQELAAWLRSFKVGELVDLAGIAAGVENSNYFVGTGGGRWVLTLFERLQAAELDFYLRLMAHLAARGFPCPQPRPDDSGALWRPLAGKPAALVTRLEGAGVDTPGPEHCRAIGATLARLHRLAADFPAPLPNPRGAAWRQATGLRLQPLLPPAEHALLADELAFQAAQDFGSLPRGVIHADLFRDNVLWTADGRLSGVLDFYFAGEDWLLFDLAVAANDWCFDAAGLAALLAGYAGERSLTAAETAAWPAMRRAAALRFWLSRLDDRHHPRPGEVVTVKDPAHFGNLLERLRLAPGGTAG
;
A
#
# COMPACT_ATOMS: atom_id res chain seq x y z
N MET A 1 22.93 5.15 -6.39
CA MET A 1 21.96 6.06 -5.73
C MET A 1 20.67 5.99 -6.53
N SER A 2 19.56 5.52 -5.96
CA SER A 2 18.26 5.43 -6.66
C SER A 2 17.39 6.65 -6.35
N VAL A 3 17.90 7.81 -6.73
CA VAL A 3 17.09 9.03 -6.81
C VAL A 3 17.00 9.38 -8.29
N TYR A 4 15.79 9.44 -8.83
CA TYR A 4 15.54 9.74 -10.23
C TYR A 4 15.72 11.23 -10.52
N THR A 5 15.19 12.08 -9.63
CA THR A 5 15.25 13.53 -9.74
C THR A 5 16.13 14.09 -8.63
N ALA A 6 17.29 14.65 -8.99
CA ALA A 6 18.21 15.26 -8.05
C ALA A 6 17.73 16.65 -7.61
N VAL A 7 17.65 16.88 -6.30
CA VAL A 7 17.31 18.19 -5.71
C VAL A 7 18.54 18.84 -5.10
N GLY A 8 18.84 20.07 -5.52
CA GLY A 8 19.95 20.85 -4.96
C GLY A 8 19.61 21.44 -3.58
N ARG A 9 20.60 21.54 -2.68
CA ARG A 9 20.39 22.10 -1.32
C ARG A 9 19.82 23.53 -1.33
N GLN A 10 20.29 24.39 -2.23
CA GLN A 10 19.79 25.78 -2.32
C GLN A 10 18.33 25.84 -2.79
N GLU A 11 17.99 25.05 -3.81
CA GLU A 11 16.63 24.94 -4.32
C GLU A 11 15.68 24.41 -3.22
N LEU A 12 16.08 23.34 -2.53
CA LEU A 12 15.30 22.81 -1.41
C LEU A 12 15.15 23.82 -0.28
N ALA A 13 16.22 24.51 0.11
CA ALA A 13 16.17 25.50 1.19
C ALA A 13 15.20 26.65 0.84
N ALA A 14 15.14 27.08 -0.42
CA ALA A 14 14.16 28.08 -0.87
C ALA A 14 12.72 27.53 -0.82
N TRP A 15 12.52 26.28 -1.28
CA TRP A 15 11.21 25.62 -1.28
C TRP A 15 10.65 25.40 0.13
N LEU A 16 11.51 25.03 1.10
CA LEU A 16 11.14 24.78 2.50
C LEU A 16 10.64 26.02 3.26
N ARG A 17 10.94 27.24 2.79
CA ARG A 17 10.51 28.49 3.45
C ARG A 17 9.00 28.55 3.64
N SER A 18 8.23 28.07 2.67
CA SER A 18 6.77 28.09 2.72
C SER A 18 6.16 27.08 3.69
N PHE A 19 6.95 26.16 4.25
CA PHE A 19 6.45 25.13 5.18
C PHE A 19 6.71 25.50 6.65
N LYS A 20 7.48 26.57 6.91
CA LYS A 20 7.85 27.04 8.26
C LYS A 20 8.46 25.93 9.13
N VAL A 21 9.36 25.14 8.57
CA VAL A 21 10.00 24.00 9.25
C VAL A 21 11.42 24.32 9.77
N GLY A 22 11.84 25.58 9.73
CA GLY A 22 13.20 26.00 10.10
C GLY A 22 14.21 25.80 8.96
N GLU A 23 15.47 26.15 9.23
CA GLU A 23 16.55 26.06 8.24
C GLU A 23 16.93 24.62 7.90
N LEU A 24 17.34 24.38 6.66
CA LEU A 24 17.82 23.09 6.18
C LEU A 24 19.17 22.74 6.79
N VAL A 25 19.21 21.68 7.59
CA VAL A 25 20.42 21.16 8.25
C VAL A 25 21.01 20.00 7.45
N ASP A 26 20.19 19.03 7.08
CA ASP A 26 20.63 17.79 6.42
C ASP A 26 19.72 17.39 5.25
N LEU A 27 20.33 16.75 4.25
CA LEU A 27 19.66 16.22 3.06
C LEU A 27 20.36 14.94 2.61
N ALA A 28 19.65 13.82 2.65
CA ALA A 28 20.18 12.53 2.20
C ALA A 28 19.15 11.80 1.33
N GLY A 29 19.57 11.32 0.16
CA GLY A 29 18.72 10.50 -0.71
C GLY A 29 18.44 9.13 -0.10
N ILE A 30 17.22 8.64 -0.24
CA ILE A 30 16.79 7.32 0.23
C ILE A 30 16.88 6.35 -0.94
N ALA A 31 17.72 5.33 -0.81
CA ALA A 31 17.92 4.32 -1.86
C ALA A 31 16.81 3.25 -1.89
N ALA A 32 15.84 3.32 -0.99
CA ALA A 32 14.69 2.43 -0.92
C ALA A 32 13.49 3.11 -1.57
N GLY A 33 13.12 2.65 -2.77
CA GLY A 33 12.01 3.18 -3.55
C GLY A 33 12.21 2.93 -5.03
N VAL A 34 11.19 2.39 -5.70
CA VAL A 34 11.24 2.00 -7.12
C VAL A 34 10.43 2.92 -8.04
N GLU A 35 9.68 3.88 -7.49
CA GLU A 35 8.81 4.75 -8.31
C GLU A 35 8.98 6.25 -8.05
N ASN A 36 9.43 6.64 -6.86
CA ASN A 36 9.52 8.04 -6.44
C ASN A 36 10.91 8.36 -5.90
N SER A 37 11.32 9.62 -6.06
CA SER A 37 12.56 10.12 -5.47
C SER A 37 12.29 10.54 -4.03
N ASN A 38 12.90 9.82 -3.08
CA ASN A 38 12.70 10.05 -1.65
C ASN A 38 13.97 10.58 -0.97
N TYR A 39 13.80 11.51 -0.03
CA TYR A 39 14.88 12.16 0.69
C TYR A 39 14.57 12.26 2.19
N PHE A 40 15.55 11.94 3.03
CA PHE A 40 15.56 12.39 4.41
C PHE A 40 15.97 13.86 4.47
N VAL A 41 15.16 14.67 5.14
CA VAL A 41 15.38 16.11 5.30
C VAL A 41 15.40 16.45 6.78
N GLY A 42 16.55 16.95 7.26
CA GLY A 42 16.70 17.48 8.61
C GLY A 42 16.59 18.99 8.60
N THR A 43 15.75 19.55 9.46
CA THR A 43 15.59 21.01 9.60
C THR A 43 15.68 21.42 11.07
N GLY A 44 15.87 22.72 11.33
CA GLY A 44 15.84 23.25 12.70
C GLY A 44 14.53 22.99 13.46
N GLY A 45 13.44 22.71 12.73
CA GLY A 45 12.12 22.38 13.29
C GLY A 45 11.76 20.89 13.29
N GLY A 46 12.62 19.98 12.83
CA GLY A 46 12.35 18.54 12.90
C GLY A 46 12.97 17.69 11.79
N ARG A 47 12.50 16.44 11.69
CA ARG A 47 12.93 15.47 10.67
C ARG A 47 11.75 15.12 9.76
N TRP A 48 12.03 15.11 8.46
CA TRP A 48 11.02 14.98 7.42
C TRP A 48 11.46 13.98 6.36
N VAL A 49 10.48 13.52 5.58
CA VAL A 49 10.69 12.85 4.31
C VAL A 49 10.15 13.75 3.21
N LEU A 50 10.98 14.04 2.23
CA LEU A 50 10.58 14.72 0.99
C LEU A 50 10.43 13.66 -0.09
N THR A 51 9.29 13.67 -0.76
CA THR A 51 9.00 12.78 -1.90
C THR A 51 8.70 13.61 -3.13
N LEU A 52 9.42 13.35 -4.23
CA LEU A 52 9.09 13.85 -5.56
C LEU A 52 8.39 12.74 -6.33
N PHE A 53 7.22 13.05 -6.84
CA PHE A 53 6.35 12.11 -7.53
C PHE A 53 6.68 12.08 -9.01
N GLU A 54 7.20 10.96 -9.48
CA GLU A 54 7.71 10.88 -10.85
C GLU A 54 6.61 10.72 -11.89
N ARG A 55 5.49 10.09 -11.50
CA ARG A 55 4.41 9.65 -12.40
C ARG A 55 3.03 10.07 -11.97
N LEU A 56 2.83 10.25 -10.66
CA LEU A 56 1.51 10.44 -10.10
C LEU A 56 0.90 11.78 -10.54
N GLN A 57 -0.36 11.75 -10.98
CA GLN A 57 -1.03 12.98 -11.38
C GLN A 57 -1.35 13.84 -10.15
N ALA A 58 -1.37 15.16 -10.33
CA ALA A 58 -1.59 16.11 -9.25
C ALA A 58 -2.90 15.86 -8.46
N ALA A 59 -3.97 15.47 -9.15
CA ALA A 59 -5.27 15.18 -8.52
C ALA A 59 -5.24 13.91 -7.65
N GLU A 60 -4.53 12.88 -8.10
CA GLU A 60 -4.35 11.65 -7.33
C GLU A 60 -3.49 11.91 -6.09
N LEU A 61 -2.42 12.69 -6.24
CA LEU A 61 -1.55 13.09 -5.14
C LEU A 61 -2.31 13.84 -4.03
N ASP A 62 -3.20 14.76 -4.42
CA ASP A 62 -4.03 15.51 -3.48
C ASP A 62 -4.92 14.57 -2.65
N PHE A 63 -5.52 13.55 -3.26
CA PHE A 63 -6.30 12.54 -2.55
C PHE A 63 -5.46 11.80 -1.49
N TYR A 64 -4.29 11.26 -1.86
CA TYR A 64 -3.47 10.49 -0.91
C TYR A 64 -2.96 11.33 0.25
N LEU A 65 -2.54 12.57 -0.01
CA LEU A 65 -2.08 13.48 1.04
C LEU A 65 -3.23 13.88 1.97
N ARG A 66 -4.43 14.13 1.43
CA ARG A 66 -5.62 14.39 2.27
C ARG A 66 -6.00 13.20 3.11
N LEU A 67 -5.93 11.98 2.57
CA LEU A 67 -6.18 10.75 3.32
C LEU A 67 -5.19 10.60 4.47
N MET A 68 -3.89 10.75 4.21
CA MET A 68 -2.86 10.71 5.25
C MET A 68 -3.08 11.80 6.31
N ALA A 69 -3.41 13.03 5.91
CA ALA A 69 -3.72 14.11 6.84
C ALA A 69 -4.96 13.80 7.70
N HIS A 70 -6.03 13.26 7.10
CA HIS A 70 -7.27 12.86 7.79
C HIS A 70 -7.03 11.78 8.84
N LEU A 71 -6.23 10.78 8.50
CA LEU A 71 -5.85 9.66 9.37
C LEU A 71 -4.92 10.13 10.49
N ALA A 72 -3.88 10.91 10.17
CA ALA A 72 -2.92 11.44 11.14
C ALA A 72 -3.61 12.37 12.16
N ALA A 73 -4.55 13.21 11.72
CA ALA A 73 -5.34 14.06 12.61
C ALA A 73 -6.19 13.25 13.63
N ARG A 74 -6.47 11.98 13.34
CA ARG A 74 -7.18 11.03 14.22
C ARG A 74 -6.22 10.07 14.95
N GLY A 75 -4.94 10.38 14.96
CA GLY A 75 -3.90 9.64 15.68
C GLY A 75 -3.53 8.30 15.03
N PHE A 76 -3.85 8.09 13.75
CA PHE A 76 -3.34 6.92 13.03
C PHE A 76 -1.84 7.09 12.77
N PRO A 77 -1.02 6.03 12.95
CA PRO A 77 0.44 6.13 12.82
C PRO A 77 0.85 6.11 11.34
N CYS A 78 0.56 7.17 10.59
CA CYS A 78 1.02 7.35 9.20
C CYS A 78 1.83 8.65 9.05
N PRO A 79 2.58 8.82 7.95
CA PRO A 79 3.23 10.09 7.65
C PRO A 79 2.19 11.22 7.63
N GLN A 80 2.47 12.31 8.34
CA GLN A 80 1.63 13.49 8.34
C GLN A 80 2.17 14.49 7.31
N PRO A 81 1.39 14.84 6.27
CA PRO A 81 1.78 15.88 5.33
C PRO A 81 1.89 17.24 6.01
N ARG A 82 2.95 17.98 5.68
CA ARG A 82 3.16 19.33 6.14
C ARG A 82 2.57 20.30 5.11
N PRO A 83 1.46 21.01 5.43
CA PRO A 83 0.95 22.04 4.54
C PRO A 83 1.95 23.21 4.42
N ASP A 84 1.92 23.87 3.26
CA ASP A 84 2.57 25.16 3.09
C ASP A 84 1.73 26.31 3.68
N ASP A 85 2.23 27.54 3.57
CA ASP A 85 1.57 28.74 4.06
C ASP A 85 0.19 29.02 3.44
N SER A 86 -0.12 28.42 2.29
CA SER A 86 -1.44 28.50 1.64
C SER A 86 -2.37 27.35 2.03
N GLY A 87 -1.88 26.38 2.81
CA GLY A 87 -2.60 25.15 3.15
C GLY A 87 -2.45 24.04 2.11
N ALA A 88 -1.66 24.23 1.05
CA ALA A 88 -1.42 23.21 0.04
C ALA A 88 -0.52 22.09 0.58
N LEU A 89 -0.87 20.83 0.30
CA LEU A 89 -0.14 19.66 0.82
C LEU A 89 1.04 19.23 -0.07
N TRP A 90 1.10 19.75 -1.29
CA TRP A 90 2.19 19.50 -2.23
C TRP A 90 2.46 20.75 -3.06
N ARG A 91 3.67 20.86 -3.60
CA ARG A 91 4.11 21.96 -4.47
C ARG A 91 5.11 21.44 -5.50
N PRO A 92 5.26 22.09 -6.67
CA PRO A 92 6.33 21.76 -7.60
C PRO A 92 7.72 21.96 -6.98
N LEU A 93 8.65 21.04 -7.24
CA LEU A 93 10.08 21.12 -6.93
C LEU A 93 10.83 20.35 -8.02
N ALA A 94 11.89 20.92 -8.60
CA ALA A 94 12.61 20.32 -9.73
C ALA A 94 11.68 19.88 -10.89
N GLY A 95 10.60 20.64 -11.14
CA GLY A 95 9.62 20.34 -12.20
C GLY A 95 8.66 19.18 -11.91
N LYS A 96 8.66 18.62 -10.69
CA LYS A 96 7.80 17.50 -10.28
C LYS A 96 6.91 17.91 -9.09
N PRO A 97 5.70 17.35 -8.95
CA PRO A 97 4.96 17.44 -7.70
C PRO A 97 5.80 16.90 -6.54
N ALA A 98 5.89 17.63 -5.43
CA ALA A 98 6.65 17.23 -4.26
C ALA A 98 5.87 17.50 -2.98
N ALA A 99 5.98 16.59 -2.02
CA ALA A 99 5.35 16.70 -0.71
C ALA A 99 6.38 16.50 0.40
N LEU A 100 6.17 17.19 1.51
CA LEU A 100 6.95 17.04 2.72
C LEU A 100 6.07 16.36 3.78
N VAL A 101 6.51 15.22 4.29
CA VAL A 101 5.78 14.47 5.33
C VAL A 101 6.67 14.25 6.55
N THR A 102 6.08 14.00 7.71
CA THR A 102 6.84 13.67 8.93
C THR A 102 7.64 12.39 8.74
N ARG A 103 8.90 12.37 9.21
CA ARG A 103 9.68 11.13 9.28
C ARG A 103 9.24 10.32 10.50
N LEU A 104 8.72 9.11 10.25
CA LEU A 104 8.39 8.16 11.31
C LEU A 104 9.64 7.40 11.78
N GLU A 105 9.60 6.95 13.03
CA GLU A 105 10.66 6.13 13.64
C GLU A 105 10.34 4.64 13.49
N GLY A 106 11.37 3.80 13.60
CA GLY A 106 11.26 2.35 13.55
C GLY A 106 11.95 1.73 12.34
N ALA A 107 11.85 0.41 12.24
CA ALA A 107 12.38 -0.41 11.16
C ALA A 107 11.35 -1.44 10.71
N GLY A 108 11.49 -1.95 9.49
CA GLY A 108 10.70 -3.08 9.01
C GLY A 108 11.04 -4.38 9.76
N VAL A 109 10.17 -5.38 9.63
CA VAL A 109 10.39 -6.73 10.15
C VAL A 109 10.40 -7.73 9.00
N ASP A 110 11.47 -8.52 8.90
CA ASP A 110 11.58 -9.52 7.82
C ASP A 110 10.80 -10.80 8.14
N THR A 111 10.83 -11.23 9.41
CA THR A 111 10.19 -12.46 9.89
C THR A 111 9.16 -12.12 10.99
N PRO A 112 7.92 -11.74 10.62
CA PRO A 112 6.85 -11.47 11.57
C PRO A 112 6.43 -12.74 12.33
N GLY A 113 6.22 -12.58 13.64
CA GLY A 113 5.53 -13.55 14.48
C GLY A 113 4.02 -13.29 14.61
N PRO A 114 3.27 -14.15 15.33
CA PRO A 114 1.83 -13.98 15.54
C PRO A 114 1.43 -12.66 16.21
N GLU A 115 2.26 -12.11 17.10
CA GLU A 115 2.05 -10.80 17.72
C GLU A 115 2.07 -9.66 16.70
N HIS A 116 2.98 -9.71 15.72
CA HIS A 116 3.02 -8.76 14.61
C HIS A 116 1.73 -8.87 13.79
N CYS A 117 1.34 -10.10 13.43
CA CYS A 117 0.11 -10.37 12.67
C CYS A 117 -1.14 -9.80 13.37
N ARG A 118 -1.26 -10.00 14.68
CA ARG A 118 -2.36 -9.44 15.50
C ARG A 118 -2.38 -7.92 15.48
N ALA A 119 -1.23 -7.28 15.66
CA ALA A 119 -1.11 -5.82 15.64
C ALA A 119 -1.46 -5.24 14.26
N ILE A 120 -1.10 -5.92 13.17
CA ILE A 120 -1.48 -5.54 11.81
C ILE A 120 -3.00 -5.65 11.61
N GLY A 121 -3.62 -6.75 12.04
CA GLY A 121 -5.07 -6.91 11.98
C GLY A 121 -5.80 -5.75 12.69
N ALA A 122 -5.41 -5.45 13.92
CA ALA A 122 -5.98 -4.35 14.69
C ALA A 122 -5.75 -2.97 14.03
N THR A 123 -4.55 -2.74 13.51
CA THR A 123 -4.20 -1.49 12.82
C THR A 123 -5.01 -1.29 11.55
N LEU A 124 -5.22 -2.35 10.77
CA LEU A 124 -6.01 -2.29 9.54
C LEU A 124 -7.49 -2.01 9.81
N ALA A 125 -8.08 -2.69 10.79
CA ALA A 125 -9.46 -2.40 11.22
C ALA A 125 -9.60 -0.96 11.73
N ARG A 126 -8.60 -0.46 12.46
CA ARG A 126 -8.55 0.94 12.90
C ARG A 126 -8.48 1.90 11.72
N LEU A 127 -7.67 1.63 10.69
CA LEU A 127 -7.62 2.42 9.45
C LEU A 127 -9.01 2.51 8.83
N HIS A 128 -9.67 1.37 8.61
CA HIS A 128 -11.01 1.31 8.01
C HIS A 128 -12.03 2.15 8.79
N ARG A 129 -11.98 2.11 10.12
CA ARG A 129 -12.86 2.92 10.98
C ARG A 129 -12.56 4.41 10.90
N LEU A 130 -11.29 4.80 10.95
CA LEU A 130 -10.88 6.21 10.94
C LEU A 130 -11.10 6.87 9.58
N ALA A 131 -11.15 6.09 8.50
CA ALA A 131 -11.41 6.58 7.15
C ALA A 131 -12.88 6.44 6.71
N ALA A 132 -13.77 5.94 7.57
CA ALA A 132 -15.18 5.69 7.21
C ALA A 132 -15.95 6.97 6.82
N ASP A 133 -15.56 8.11 7.38
CA ASP A 133 -16.12 9.44 7.09
C ASP A 133 -15.29 10.25 6.08
N PHE A 134 -14.28 9.63 5.45
CA PHE A 134 -13.44 10.33 4.48
C PHE A 134 -14.25 10.70 3.23
N PRO A 135 -14.29 11.99 2.84
CA PRO A 135 -15.14 12.43 1.75
C PRO A 135 -14.57 12.06 0.38
N ALA A 136 -15.44 11.59 -0.51
CA ALA A 136 -15.16 11.37 -1.94
C ALA A 136 -13.85 10.59 -2.21
N PRO A 137 -13.70 9.36 -1.67
CA PRO A 137 -12.52 8.56 -1.95
C PRO A 137 -12.41 8.19 -3.44
N LEU A 138 -11.18 8.16 -3.97
CA LEU A 138 -10.93 7.63 -5.30
C LEU A 138 -11.14 6.12 -5.33
N PRO A 139 -11.59 5.52 -6.45
CA PRO A 139 -11.68 4.07 -6.55
C PRO A 139 -10.29 3.43 -6.43
N ASN A 140 -10.22 2.22 -5.87
CA ASN A 140 -8.96 1.47 -5.80
C ASN A 140 -8.33 1.34 -7.21
N PRO A 141 -7.12 1.87 -7.43
CA PRO A 141 -6.47 1.88 -8.74
C PRO A 141 -6.12 0.47 -9.25
N ARG A 142 -6.08 -0.53 -8.36
CA ARG A 142 -5.84 -1.96 -8.66
C ARG A 142 -7.03 -2.85 -8.27
N GLY A 143 -8.23 -2.26 -8.25
CA GLY A 143 -9.50 -2.94 -7.96
C GLY A 143 -9.93 -3.96 -9.02
N ALA A 144 -11.13 -4.51 -8.88
CA ALA A 144 -11.64 -5.59 -9.75
C ALA A 144 -11.61 -5.24 -11.25
N ALA A 145 -12.01 -4.03 -11.62
CA ALA A 145 -11.99 -3.57 -13.02
C ALA A 145 -10.57 -3.55 -13.60
N TRP A 146 -9.60 -3.05 -12.83
CA TRP A 146 -8.20 -3.05 -13.24
C TRP A 146 -7.65 -4.47 -13.41
N ARG A 147 -7.95 -5.37 -12.46
CA ARG A 147 -7.51 -6.78 -12.52
C ARG A 147 -8.06 -7.47 -13.77
N GLN A 148 -9.34 -7.27 -14.08
CA GLN A 148 -9.98 -7.83 -15.27
C GLN A 148 -9.32 -7.33 -16.55
N ALA A 149 -9.20 -6.00 -16.71
CA ALA A 149 -8.64 -5.39 -17.92
C ALA A 149 -7.18 -5.79 -18.14
N THR A 150 -6.38 -5.75 -17.06
CA THR A 150 -4.96 -6.12 -17.12
C THR A 150 -4.79 -7.61 -17.39
N GLY A 151 -5.59 -8.46 -16.75
CA GLY A 151 -5.57 -9.89 -16.98
C GLY A 151 -5.86 -10.25 -18.44
N LEU A 152 -6.93 -9.70 -19.02
CA LEU A 152 -7.27 -9.92 -20.43
C LEU A 152 -6.17 -9.44 -21.39
N ARG A 153 -5.53 -8.30 -21.08
CA ARG A 153 -4.42 -7.77 -21.87
C ARG A 153 -3.17 -8.65 -21.81
N LEU A 154 -2.83 -9.20 -20.63
CA LEU A 154 -1.62 -9.98 -20.41
C LEU A 154 -1.78 -11.44 -20.86
N GLN A 155 -2.97 -12.02 -20.72
CA GLN A 155 -3.28 -13.41 -21.05
C GLN A 155 -2.69 -13.91 -22.39
N PRO A 156 -2.80 -13.20 -23.53
CA PRO A 156 -2.22 -13.66 -24.80
C PRO A 156 -0.69 -13.67 -24.83
N LEU A 157 -0.02 -13.02 -23.87
CA LEU A 157 1.44 -12.94 -23.76
C LEU A 157 2.03 -14.03 -22.86
N LEU A 158 1.18 -14.81 -22.19
CA LEU A 158 1.60 -15.79 -21.18
C LEU A 158 1.87 -17.18 -21.79
N PRO A 159 2.81 -17.95 -21.23
CA PRO A 159 2.98 -19.35 -21.59
C PRO A 159 1.72 -20.17 -21.24
N PRO A 160 1.50 -21.35 -21.86
CA PRO A 160 0.24 -22.08 -21.76
C PRO A 160 -0.27 -22.33 -20.33
N ALA A 161 0.62 -22.66 -19.39
CA ALA A 161 0.25 -22.91 -17.99
C ALA A 161 -0.22 -21.63 -17.27
N GLU A 162 0.53 -20.53 -17.36
CA GLU A 162 0.15 -19.24 -16.77
C GLU A 162 -1.11 -18.68 -17.45
N HIS A 163 -1.25 -18.86 -18.76
CA HIS A 163 -2.45 -18.48 -19.52
C HIS A 163 -3.70 -19.17 -18.98
N ALA A 164 -3.65 -20.50 -18.83
CA ALA A 164 -4.78 -21.28 -18.34
C ALA A 164 -5.13 -20.91 -16.89
N LEU A 165 -4.12 -20.77 -16.02
CA LEU A 165 -4.28 -20.33 -14.63
C LEU A 165 -4.96 -18.96 -14.56
N LEU A 166 -4.50 -17.99 -15.37
CA LEU A 166 -5.07 -16.65 -15.40
C LEU A 166 -6.50 -16.64 -15.96
N ALA A 167 -6.76 -17.36 -17.05
CA ALA A 167 -8.09 -17.46 -17.66
C ALA A 167 -9.13 -17.99 -16.66
N ASP A 168 -8.80 -19.10 -16.00
CA ASP A 168 -9.67 -19.74 -15.03
C ASP A 168 -9.87 -18.88 -13.78
N GLU A 169 -8.81 -18.21 -13.29
CA GLU A 169 -8.95 -17.31 -12.15
C GLU A 169 -9.82 -16.09 -12.47
N LEU A 170 -9.66 -15.45 -13.63
CA LEU A 170 -10.50 -14.33 -14.04
C LEU A 170 -11.97 -14.75 -14.14
N ALA A 171 -12.24 -15.91 -14.72
CA ALA A 171 -13.60 -16.46 -14.81
C ALA A 171 -14.18 -16.75 -13.41
N PHE A 172 -13.40 -17.35 -12.52
CA PHE A 172 -13.81 -17.60 -11.14
C PHE A 172 -14.16 -16.31 -10.40
N GLN A 173 -13.30 -15.29 -10.48
CA GLN A 173 -13.49 -14.01 -9.81
C GLN A 173 -14.70 -13.24 -10.35
N ALA A 174 -14.94 -13.30 -11.67
CA ALA A 174 -16.11 -12.69 -12.30
C ALA A 174 -17.44 -13.36 -11.88
N ALA A 175 -17.40 -14.63 -11.46
CA ALA A 175 -18.57 -15.36 -10.99
C ALA A 175 -18.89 -15.15 -9.50
N GLN A 176 -18.01 -14.48 -8.74
CA GLN A 176 -18.26 -14.21 -7.31
C GLN A 176 -19.21 -13.04 -7.13
N ASP A 177 -20.11 -13.13 -6.14
CA ASP A 177 -20.92 -12.01 -5.69
C ASP A 177 -20.31 -11.37 -4.44
N PHE A 178 -19.76 -10.17 -4.64
CA PHE A 178 -19.23 -9.32 -3.56
C PHE A 178 -20.13 -8.11 -3.27
N GLY A 179 -21.34 -8.05 -3.83
CA GLY A 179 -22.22 -6.89 -3.73
C GLY A 179 -22.68 -6.58 -2.30
N SER A 180 -22.73 -7.59 -1.43
CA SER A 180 -23.11 -7.45 -0.02
C SER A 180 -21.93 -7.13 0.92
N LEU A 181 -20.70 -7.15 0.41
CA LEU A 181 -19.52 -6.91 1.25
C LEU A 181 -19.38 -5.41 1.59
N PRO A 182 -19.06 -5.07 2.85
CA PRO A 182 -18.81 -3.67 3.23
C PRO A 182 -17.66 -3.06 2.43
N ARG A 183 -17.87 -1.82 1.97
CA ARG A 183 -16.87 -1.02 1.26
C ARG A 183 -16.43 0.16 2.10
N GLY A 184 -15.24 0.68 1.81
CA GLY A 184 -14.71 1.88 2.39
C GLY A 184 -13.29 2.13 1.90
N VAL A 185 -12.61 3.11 2.50
CA VAL A 185 -11.20 3.36 2.18
C VAL A 185 -10.33 2.22 2.71
N ILE A 186 -9.52 1.68 1.81
CA ILE A 186 -8.51 0.66 2.06
C ILE A 186 -7.12 1.21 1.73
N HIS A 187 -6.09 0.62 2.33
CA HIS A 187 -4.68 0.86 2.01
C HIS A 187 -4.25 0.13 0.72
N ALA A 188 -4.79 -1.08 0.50
CA ALA A 188 -4.54 -1.97 -0.64
C ALA A 188 -3.10 -2.48 -0.80
N ASP A 189 -2.18 -2.16 0.10
CA ASP A 189 -0.73 -2.46 -0.02
C ASP A 189 -0.02 -2.56 1.34
N LEU A 190 -0.72 -2.99 2.39
CA LEU A 190 -0.16 -3.06 3.75
C LEU A 190 0.76 -4.28 3.92
N PHE A 191 1.91 -4.24 3.28
CA PHE A 191 2.98 -5.23 3.37
C PHE A 191 3.97 -4.92 4.49
N ARG A 192 4.81 -5.90 4.84
CA ARG A 192 5.86 -5.78 5.86
C ARG A 192 6.83 -4.63 5.63
N ASP A 193 7.19 -4.37 4.39
CA ASP A 193 8.09 -3.29 4.00
C ASP A 193 7.46 -1.90 4.16
N ASN A 194 6.13 -1.84 4.27
CA ASN A 194 5.35 -0.62 4.50
C ASN A 194 4.99 -0.39 5.96
N VAL A 195 5.49 -1.20 6.91
CA VAL A 195 5.21 -1.04 8.34
C VAL A 195 6.50 -0.94 9.15
N LEU A 196 6.55 0.08 10.01
CA LEU A 196 7.66 0.34 10.91
C LEU A 196 7.32 -0.08 12.34
N TRP A 197 8.34 -0.64 13.00
CA TRP A 197 8.30 -1.10 14.37
C TRP A 197 9.41 -0.45 15.18
N THR A 198 9.10 -0.02 16.39
CA THR A 198 10.10 0.45 17.36
C THR A 198 10.87 -0.71 17.97
N ALA A 199 12.01 -0.42 18.60
CA ALA A 199 12.87 -1.44 19.22
C ALA A 199 12.17 -2.23 20.36
N ASP A 200 11.13 -1.66 20.98
CA ASP A 200 10.28 -2.32 21.98
C ASP A 200 9.09 -3.09 21.36
N GLY A 201 9.06 -3.27 20.03
CA GLY A 201 8.10 -4.11 19.33
C GLY A 201 6.73 -3.47 19.09
N ARG A 202 6.60 -2.15 19.17
CA ARG A 202 5.35 -1.45 18.88
C ARG A 202 5.31 -0.97 17.43
N LEU A 203 4.15 -1.09 16.79
CA LEU A 203 3.92 -0.50 15.46
C LEU A 203 3.96 1.02 15.60
N SER A 204 4.86 1.66 14.85
CA SER A 204 5.10 3.10 14.90
C SER A 204 4.81 3.81 13.59
N GLY A 205 4.63 3.08 12.49
CA GLY A 205 4.35 3.68 11.20
C GLY A 205 3.74 2.72 10.20
N VAL A 206 2.77 3.23 9.44
CA VAL A 206 2.23 2.65 8.21
C VAL A 206 2.55 3.63 7.08
N LEU A 207 3.25 3.16 6.07
CA LEU A 207 3.79 3.94 4.96
C LEU A 207 3.05 3.60 3.65
N ASP A 208 3.33 4.36 2.59
CA ASP A 208 2.93 4.07 1.21
C ASP A 208 1.41 3.92 0.95
N PHE A 209 0.70 5.03 1.06
CA PHE A 209 -0.73 5.10 0.77
C PHE A 209 -1.07 5.23 -0.73
N TYR A 210 -0.10 5.11 -1.65
CA TYR A 210 -0.32 5.48 -3.06
C TYR A 210 -1.09 4.42 -3.88
N PHE A 211 -1.54 3.34 -3.23
CA PHE A 211 -2.54 2.40 -3.74
C PHE A 211 -3.88 2.48 -3.02
N ALA A 212 -4.02 3.38 -2.04
CA ALA A 212 -5.23 3.51 -1.27
C ALA A 212 -6.41 3.93 -2.16
N GLY A 213 -7.61 3.56 -1.74
CA GLY A 213 -8.82 3.90 -2.47
C GLY A 213 -10.03 3.20 -1.88
N GLU A 214 -11.19 3.43 -2.47
CA GLU A 214 -12.41 2.76 -2.08
C GLU A 214 -12.52 1.37 -2.71
N ASP A 215 -12.65 0.35 -1.87
CA ASP A 215 -12.92 -1.03 -2.27
C ASP A 215 -13.57 -1.81 -1.10
N TRP A 216 -13.74 -3.13 -1.24
CA TRP A 216 -14.14 -4.00 -0.15
C TRP A 216 -13.10 -4.01 0.97
N LEU A 217 -13.53 -3.78 2.21
CA LEU A 217 -12.62 -3.81 3.37
C LEU A 217 -11.94 -5.19 3.53
N LEU A 218 -12.64 -6.25 3.13
CA LEU A 218 -12.11 -7.61 3.12
C LEU A 218 -10.94 -7.79 2.15
N PHE A 219 -10.90 -7.03 1.04
CA PHE A 219 -9.79 -7.08 0.09
C PHE A 219 -8.49 -6.64 0.75
N ASP A 220 -8.53 -5.57 1.54
CA ASP A 220 -7.35 -5.07 2.25
C ASP A 220 -6.86 -6.07 3.30
N LEU A 221 -7.79 -6.69 4.02
CA LEU A 221 -7.46 -7.74 4.99
C LEU A 221 -6.82 -8.95 4.31
N ALA A 222 -7.30 -9.33 3.12
CA ALA A 222 -6.73 -10.39 2.31
C ALA A 222 -5.33 -10.04 1.78
N VAL A 223 -5.08 -8.78 1.42
CA VAL A 223 -3.75 -8.27 1.05
C VAL A 223 -2.78 -8.46 2.22
N ALA A 224 -3.14 -7.97 3.41
CA ALA A 224 -2.30 -8.12 4.61
C ALA A 224 -2.07 -9.60 4.96
N ALA A 225 -3.12 -10.44 4.94
CA ALA A 225 -2.99 -11.86 5.26
C ALA A 225 -2.04 -12.60 4.30
N ASN A 226 -2.04 -12.24 3.01
CA ASN A 226 -1.21 -12.90 2.01
C ASN A 226 0.28 -12.56 2.14
N ASP A 227 0.63 -11.38 2.66
CA ASP A 227 2.03 -11.03 2.92
C ASP A 227 2.46 -11.46 4.32
N TRP A 228 1.72 -11.10 5.37
CA TRP A 228 2.14 -11.24 6.76
C TRP A 228 2.06 -12.67 7.32
N CYS A 229 1.10 -13.48 6.86
CA CYS A 229 0.78 -14.77 7.49
C CYS A 229 1.41 -15.94 6.74
N PHE A 230 2.47 -16.51 7.33
CA PHE A 230 3.15 -17.68 6.77
C PHE A 230 2.53 -19.02 7.18
N ASP A 231 1.76 -19.02 8.27
CA ASP A 231 1.12 -20.21 8.82
C ASP A 231 -0.30 -19.91 9.34
N ALA A 232 -0.96 -20.94 9.84
CA ALA A 232 -2.31 -20.83 10.39
C ALA A 232 -2.35 -19.99 11.68
N ALA A 233 -1.28 -20.00 12.48
CA ALA A 233 -1.21 -19.27 13.74
C ALA A 233 -1.15 -17.74 13.50
N GLY A 234 -0.33 -17.29 12.55
CA GLY A 234 -0.27 -15.90 12.11
C GLY A 234 -1.59 -15.43 11.52
N LEU A 235 -2.22 -16.26 10.67
CA LEU A 235 -3.54 -15.94 10.11
C LEU A 235 -4.61 -15.79 11.20
N ALA A 236 -4.68 -16.74 12.15
CA ALA A 236 -5.62 -16.66 13.26
C ALA A 236 -5.37 -15.41 14.13
N ALA A 237 -4.10 -15.06 14.37
CA ALA A 237 -3.74 -13.88 15.13
C ALA A 237 -4.14 -12.58 14.42
N LEU A 238 -3.90 -12.47 13.10
CA LEU A 238 -4.32 -11.33 12.28
C LEU A 238 -5.84 -11.16 12.27
N LEU A 239 -6.59 -12.24 12.02
CA LEU A 239 -8.05 -12.19 12.03
C LEU A 239 -8.60 -11.82 13.42
N ALA A 240 -8.01 -12.36 14.49
CA ALA A 240 -8.40 -12.00 15.86
C ALA A 240 -8.10 -10.52 16.18
N GLY A 241 -6.95 -10.00 15.74
CA GLY A 241 -6.61 -8.59 15.89
C GLY A 241 -7.60 -7.67 15.17
N TYR A 242 -7.94 -8.01 13.92
CA TYR A 242 -8.92 -7.27 13.14
C TYR A 242 -10.31 -7.31 13.78
N ALA A 243 -10.77 -8.50 14.17
CA ALA A 243 -12.07 -8.72 14.80
C ALA A 243 -12.24 -7.98 16.15
N GLY A 244 -11.14 -7.70 16.86
CA GLY A 244 -11.15 -6.92 18.09
C GLY A 244 -11.58 -5.46 17.89
N GLU A 245 -11.43 -4.91 16.70
CA GLU A 245 -11.81 -3.54 16.35
C GLU A 245 -13.01 -3.47 15.41
N ARG A 246 -13.17 -4.49 14.54
CA ARG A 246 -14.27 -4.65 13.60
C ARG A 246 -14.49 -6.14 13.28
N SER A 247 -15.60 -6.70 13.73
CA SER A 247 -15.98 -8.08 13.40
C SER A 247 -16.25 -8.27 11.90
N LEU A 248 -15.92 -9.45 11.37
CA LEU A 248 -16.30 -9.85 10.02
C LEU A 248 -17.78 -10.26 10.00
N THR A 249 -18.47 -9.87 8.94
CA THR A 249 -19.83 -10.34 8.65
C THR A 249 -19.82 -11.80 8.17
N ALA A 250 -20.98 -12.46 8.18
CA ALA A 250 -21.12 -13.80 7.61
C ALA A 250 -20.78 -13.81 6.10
N ALA A 251 -21.17 -12.75 5.37
CA ALA A 251 -20.84 -12.60 3.95
C ALA A 251 -19.33 -12.46 3.73
N GLU A 252 -18.64 -11.67 4.55
CA GLU A 252 -17.17 -11.56 4.48
C GLU A 252 -16.47 -12.89 4.81
N THR A 253 -16.97 -13.62 5.80
CA THR A 253 -16.44 -14.93 6.17
C THR A 253 -16.59 -15.94 5.03
N ALA A 254 -17.76 -15.97 4.38
CA ALA A 254 -18.01 -16.83 3.22
C ALA A 254 -17.16 -16.44 2.01
N ALA A 255 -16.94 -15.13 1.79
CA ALA A 255 -16.14 -14.61 0.68
C ALA A 255 -14.62 -14.72 0.90
N TRP A 256 -14.16 -15.05 2.11
CA TRP A 256 -12.74 -15.02 2.48
C TRP A 256 -11.82 -15.80 1.53
N PRO A 257 -12.10 -17.06 1.15
CA PRO A 257 -11.21 -17.79 0.24
C PRO A 257 -11.09 -17.12 -1.14
N ALA A 258 -12.21 -16.62 -1.68
CA ALA A 258 -12.23 -15.93 -2.96
C ALA A 258 -11.48 -14.59 -2.89
N MET A 259 -11.61 -13.86 -1.78
CA MET A 259 -10.95 -12.57 -1.59
C MET A 259 -9.42 -12.72 -1.43
N ARG A 260 -8.95 -13.77 -0.74
CA ARG A 260 -7.51 -14.11 -0.69
C ARG A 260 -6.94 -14.38 -2.08
N ARG A 261 -7.68 -15.08 -2.94
CA ARG A 261 -7.30 -15.30 -4.34
C ARG A 261 -7.29 -14.00 -5.13
N ALA A 262 -8.29 -13.13 -4.95
CA ALA A 262 -8.34 -11.82 -5.61
C ALA A 262 -7.13 -10.93 -5.25
N ALA A 263 -6.72 -10.93 -3.98
CA ALA A 263 -5.53 -10.23 -3.52
C ALA A 263 -4.26 -10.82 -4.14
N ALA A 264 -4.10 -12.16 -4.15
CA ALA A 264 -2.95 -12.80 -4.79
C ALA A 264 -2.89 -12.51 -6.30
N LEU A 265 -4.03 -12.55 -6.99
CA LEU A 265 -4.17 -12.20 -8.40
C LEU A 265 -3.72 -10.76 -8.66
N ARG A 266 -4.11 -9.78 -7.82
CA ARG A 266 -3.69 -8.37 -7.96
C ARG A 266 -2.17 -8.26 -8.11
N PHE A 267 -1.43 -8.86 -7.19
CA PHE A 267 0.02 -8.75 -7.19
C PHE A 267 0.71 -9.61 -8.24
N TRP A 268 0.13 -10.77 -8.57
CA TRP A 268 0.61 -11.57 -9.70
C TRP A 268 0.50 -10.76 -11.00
N LEU A 269 -0.65 -10.13 -11.26
CA LEU A 269 -0.87 -9.26 -12.41
C LEU A 269 0.10 -8.07 -12.44
N SER A 270 0.33 -7.40 -11.30
CA SER A 270 1.30 -6.30 -11.24
C SER A 270 2.70 -6.76 -11.68
N ARG A 271 3.19 -7.89 -11.16
CA ARG A 271 4.52 -8.41 -11.50
C ARG A 271 4.59 -8.94 -12.94
N LEU A 272 3.52 -9.53 -13.45
CA LEU A 272 3.41 -9.92 -14.85
C LEU A 272 3.45 -8.70 -15.78
N ASP A 273 2.77 -7.62 -15.41
CA ASP A 273 2.75 -6.38 -16.18
C ASP A 273 4.13 -5.73 -16.23
N ASP A 274 4.83 -5.65 -15.08
CA ASP A 274 6.21 -5.14 -15.02
C ASP A 274 7.19 -6.02 -15.83
N ARG A 275 6.99 -7.35 -15.86
CA ARG A 275 7.81 -8.29 -16.67
C ARG A 275 7.65 -8.04 -18.17
N HIS A 276 6.43 -7.82 -18.65
CA HIS A 276 6.12 -7.67 -20.08
C HIS A 276 6.25 -6.23 -20.59
N HIS A 277 6.19 -5.25 -19.68
CA HIS A 277 6.33 -3.84 -19.99
C HIS A 277 7.43 -3.20 -19.11
N PRO A 278 8.69 -3.69 -19.22
CA PRO A 278 9.78 -3.17 -18.42
C PRO A 278 10.01 -1.68 -18.72
N ARG A 279 10.23 -0.91 -17.66
CA ARG A 279 10.35 0.55 -17.75
C ARG A 279 11.74 0.93 -18.29
N PRO A 280 11.84 1.89 -19.24
CA PRO A 280 13.14 2.36 -19.74
C PRO A 280 13.94 3.07 -18.64
N GLY A 281 15.21 2.71 -18.47
CA GLY A 281 16.18 3.47 -17.64
C GLY A 281 16.29 3.05 -16.18
N GLU A 282 15.52 2.06 -15.73
CA GLU A 282 15.64 1.51 -14.38
C GLU A 282 16.47 0.22 -14.38
N VAL A 283 17.40 0.11 -13.43
CA VAL A 283 17.79 -1.20 -12.89
C VAL A 283 16.61 -1.68 -12.04
N VAL A 284 15.46 -1.98 -12.67
CA VAL A 284 14.30 -2.51 -11.95
C VAL A 284 14.70 -3.88 -11.46
N THR A 285 14.74 -4.05 -10.15
CA THR A 285 14.66 -5.41 -9.60
C THR A 285 13.23 -5.88 -9.86
N VAL A 286 12.98 -6.49 -11.02
CA VAL A 286 11.68 -7.05 -11.36
C VAL A 286 11.40 -8.15 -10.34
N LYS A 287 10.45 -7.91 -9.43
CA LYS A 287 10.06 -8.90 -8.42
C LYS A 287 9.50 -10.12 -9.16
N ASP A 288 9.98 -11.31 -8.83
CA ASP A 288 9.57 -12.54 -9.50
C ASP A 288 8.04 -12.76 -9.42
N PRO A 289 7.32 -12.81 -10.55
CA PRO A 289 5.88 -13.07 -10.56
C PRO A 289 5.51 -14.45 -10.00
N ALA A 290 6.42 -15.44 -10.03
CA ALA A 290 6.14 -16.79 -9.56
C ALA A 290 5.75 -16.84 -8.08
N HIS A 291 6.23 -15.92 -7.26
CA HIS A 291 5.84 -15.86 -5.85
C HIS A 291 4.32 -15.75 -5.65
N PHE A 292 3.66 -14.80 -6.34
CA PHE A 292 2.21 -14.62 -6.21
C PHE A 292 1.42 -15.60 -7.07
N GLY A 293 1.99 -16.08 -8.18
CA GLY A 293 1.42 -17.20 -8.95
C GLY A 293 1.31 -18.47 -8.09
N ASN A 294 2.40 -18.88 -7.45
CA ASN A 294 2.44 -20.04 -6.55
C ASN A 294 1.52 -19.84 -5.33
N LEU A 295 1.44 -18.63 -4.78
CA LEU A 295 0.50 -18.33 -3.69
C LEU A 295 -0.95 -18.54 -4.16
N LEU A 296 -1.30 -17.99 -5.33
CA LEU A 296 -2.63 -18.13 -5.91
C LEU A 296 -2.98 -19.61 -6.12
N GLU A 297 -2.08 -20.41 -6.69
CA GLU A 297 -2.29 -21.85 -6.87
C GLU A 297 -2.53 -22.58 -5.54
N ARG A 298 -1.73 -22.30 -4.50
CA ARG A 298 -1.96 -22.87 -3.17
C ARG A 298 -3.33 -22.50 -2.60
N LEU A 299 -3.76 -21.25 -2.79
CA LEU A 299 -5.08 -20.79 -2.33
C LEU A 299 -6.24 -21.44 -3.10
N ARG A 300 -6.04 -21.74 -4.39
CA ARG A 300 -7.01 -22.48 -5.21
C ARG A 300 -7.16 -23.94 -4.77
N LEU A 301 -6.08 -24.56 -4.32
CA LEU A 301 -6.03 -25.96 -3.91
C LEU A 301 -6.40 -26.16 -2.43
N ALA A 302 -6.43 -25.09 -1.63
CA ALA A 302 -6.83 -25.17 -0.23
C ALA A 302 -8.31 -25.63 -0.16
N PRO A 303 -8.61 -26.70 0.61
CA PRO A 303 -10.01 -27.05 0.89
C PRO A 303 -10.66 -25.83 1.53
N GLY A 304 -11.86 -25.45 1.09
CA GLY A 304 -12.58 -24.25 1.52
C GLY A 304 -12.62 -24.15 3.05
N GLY A 305 -11.63 -23.47 3.61
CA GLY A 305 -11.35 -23.49 5.03
C GLY A 305 -12.31 -22.55 5.72
N THR A 306 -13.29 -23.12 6.40
CA THR A 306 -14.10 -22.41 7.39
C THR A 306 -13.17 -21.76 8.40
N ALA A 307 -13.24 -20.42 8.51
CA ALA A 307 -12.88 -19.74 9.73
C ALA A 307 -13.84 -20.27 10.82
N GLY A 308 -13.39 -21.29 11.53
CA GLY A 308 -13.97 -21.75 12.79
C GLY A 308 -13.22 -21.12 13.94
#